data_AF-K9XPQ8-F1
#
_entry.id   AF-K9XPQ8-F1
#
_cell.length_a   1.000
_cell.length_b   1.000
_cell.length_c   1.000
_cell.angle_alpha   90.00
_cell.angle_beta   90.00
_cell.angle_gamma   90.00
#
_symmetry.space_group_name_H-M   'P 1'
#
loop_
_entity.id
_entity.type
_entity.pdbx_description
1 polymer ?
#
loop_
_entity_poly.entity_id
_entity_poly.type
_entity_poly.pdbx_seq_one_letter_code
_entity_poly.pdbx_strand_id
1 'polypeptide(L)' 'MNTSSVKSRETTEDLLLHELKEHQAPMSLQELEAKLSTELNLSHRIFKEAAWKLVEEGKAQFTASWDLEIC' A
#
# COMPACT_ATOMS: atom_id res chain seq x y z
N MET A 1 8.15 8.28 22.58
CA MET A 1 7.76 8.51 21.17
C MET A 1 8.00 7.20 20.43
N ASN A 2 6.94 6.48 20.09
CA ASN A 2 7.04 5.12 19.53
C ASN A 2 7.36 5.21 18.03
N THR A 3 8.65 5.19 17.71
CA THR A 3 9.19 5.34 16.34
C THR A 3 8.98 4.10 15.47
N SER A 4 8.59 2.95 16.04
CA SER A 4 8.41 1.72 15.27
C SER A 4 7.21 1.77 14.31
N SER A 5 6.07 2.36 14.71
CA SER A 5 4.88 2.42 13.83
C SER A 5 5.06 3.33 12.62
N VAL A 6 5.81 4.42 12.77
CA VAL A 6 6.07 5.37 11.66
C VAL A 6 6.95 4.69 10.60
N LYS A 7 7.99 4.00 11.03
CA LYS A 7 8.91 3.29 10.13
C LYS A 7 8.23 2.15 9.38
N SER A 8 7.34 1.39 10.04
CA SER A 8 6.54 0.35 9.39
C SER A 8 5.63 0.92 8.30
N ARG A 9 5.03 2.10 8.53
CA ARG A 9 4.14 2.73 7.57
C ARG A 9 4.88 3.25 6.34
N GLU A 10 6.00 3.96 6.52
CA GLU A 10 6.84 4.41 5.40
C GLU A 10 7.34 3.22 4.57
N THR A 11 7.76 2.14 5.23
CA THR A 11 8.18 0.90 4.55
C THR A 11 7.03 0.26 3.77
N THR A 12 5.80 0.34 4.29
CA THR A 12 4.60 -0.20 3.61
C THR A 12 4.23 0.64 2.39
N GLU A 13 4.35 1.97 2.47
CA GLU A 13 4.12 2.89 1.35
C GLU A 13 5.09 2.60 0.19
N ASP A 14 6.38 2.46 0.49
CA ASP A 14 7.40 2.12 -0.51
C ASP A 14 7.16 0.75 -1.16
N LEU A 15 6.78 -0.26 -0.38
CA LEU A 15 6.48 -1.60 -0.91
C LEU A 15 5.20 -1.63 -1.75
N LEU A 16 4.15 -0.93 -1.33
CA LEU A 16 2.93 -0.77 -2.14
C LEU A 16 3.26 -0.15 -3.49
N LEU A 17 4.07 0.90 -3.51
CA LEU A 17 4.52 1.52 -4.75
C LEU A 17 5.40 0.59 -5.57
N HIS A 18 6.30 -0.16 -4.95
CA HIS A 18 7.15 -1.13 -5.64
C HIS A 18 6.30 -2.19 -6.34
N GLU A 19 5.35 -2.80 -5.63
CA GLU A 19 4.48 -3.86 -6.15
C GLU A 19 3.60 -3.34 -7.29
N LEU A 20 2.99 -2.15 -7.12
CA LEU A 20 2.21 -1.51 -8.18
C LEU A 20 3.07 -1.16 -9.41
N LYS A 21 4.32 -0.71 -9.23
CA LYS A 21 5.25 -0.44 -10.33
C LYS A 21 5.69 -1.71 -11.04
N GLU A 22 5.93 -2.78 -10.30
CA GLU A 22 6.39 -4.06 -10.83
C GLU A 22 5.30 -4.69 -11.69
N HIS A 23 4.05 -4.67 -11.21
CA HIS A 23 2.92 -5.26 -11.92
C HIS A 23 2.34 -4.37 -13.03
N GLN A 24 2.55 -3.05 -12.98
CA GLN A 24 2.00 -2.06 -13.92
C GLN A 24 0.51 -2.25 -14.24
N ALA A 25 -0.25 -2.74 -13.27
CA ALA A 25 -1.65 -3.05 -13.41
C ALA A 25 -2.40 -2.66 -12.12
N PRO A 26 -3.68 -2.28 -12.23
CA PRO A 26 -4.54 -2.11 -11.07
C PRO A 26 -4.59 -3.41 -10.26
N MET A 27 -4.35 -3.31 -8.96
CA MET A 27 -4.45 -4.45 -8.05
C MET A 27 -5.37 -4.12 -6.88
N SER A 28 -6.16 -5.11 -6.48
CA SER A 28 -7.06 -4.93 -5.35
C SER A 28 -6.24 -4.78 -4.06
N LEU A 29 -6.77 -3.99 -3.12
CA LEU A 29 -6.13 -3.85 -1.79
C LEU A 29 -5.96 -5.20 -1.09
N GLN A 30 -6.89 -6.14 -1.31
CA GLN A 30 -6.82 -7.47 -0.71
C GLN A 30 -5.68 -8.32 -1.31
N GLU A 31 -5.42 -8.23 -2.61
CA GLU A 31 -4.30 -8.93 -3.25
C GLU A 31 -2.96 -8.35 -2.82
N LEU A 32 -2.84 -7.03 -2.83
CA LEU A 32 -1.65 -6.32 -2.34
C LEU A 32 -1.38 -6.65 -0.88
N GLU A 33 -2.43 -6.66 -0.05
CA GLU A 33 -2.33 -7.02 1.36
C GLU A 33 -1.91 -8.48 1.54
N ALA A 34 -2.44 -9.42 0.76
CA ALA A 34 -2.05 -10.83 0.84
C ALA A 34 -0.58 -11.03 0.46
N LYS A 35 -0.10 -10.35 -0.59
CA LYS A 35 1.30 -10.38 -1.01
C LYS A 35 2.22 -9.82 0.08
N LEU A 36 1.93 -8.60 0.55
CA LEU A 36 2.79 -7.86 1.48
C LEU A 36 2.65 -8.31 2.95
N SER A 37 1.53 -8.91 3.34
CA SER A 37 1.36 -9.49 4.69
C SER A 37 2.33 -10.63 4.94
N THR A 38 2.71 -11.36 3.88
CA THR A 38 3.69 -12.44 3.96
C THR A 38 5.10 -11.90 4.27
N GLU A 39 5.42 -10.70 3.80
CA GLU A 39 6.73 -10.08 3.96
C GLU A 39 6.86 -9.27 5.26
N LEU A 40 5.79 -8.62 5.71
CA LEU A 40 5.89 -7.61 6.78
C LEU A 40 5.05 -7.87 8.04
N ASN A 41 4.24 -8.93 8.09
CA ASN A 41 3.33 -9.20 9.22
C ASN A 41 2.58 -7.92 9.67
N LEU A 42 2.09 -7.15 8.68
CA LEU A 42 1.44 -5.87 8.92
C LEU A 42 0.01 -6.09 9.40
N SER A 43 -0.45 -5.18 10.27
CA SER A 43 -1.87 -5.08 10.55
C SER A 43 -2.61 -4.51 9.34
N HIS A 44 -3.76 -5.11 9.01
CA HIS A 44 -4.68 -4.62 7.98
C HIS A 44 -4.95 -3.11 8.04
N ARG A 45 -4.96 -2.56 9.25
CA ARG A 45 -5.17 -1.12 9.47
C ARG A 45 -4.01 -0.27 8.92
N ILE A 46 -2.77 -0.66 9.20
CA ILE A 46 -1.58 0.09 8.75
C ILE A 46 -1.50 0.04 7.23
N PHE A 47 -1.81 -1.11 6.64
CA PHE A 47 -1.87 -1.28 5.19
C PHE A 47 -2.87 -0.32 4.53
N LYS A 48 -4.11 -0.27 5.03
CA LYS A 48 -5.14 0.65 4.50
C LYS A 48 -4.77 2.11 4.68
N GLU A 49 -4.21 2.50 5.83
CA GLU A 49 -3.74 3.86 6.07
C GLU A 49 -2.59 4.26 5.13
N ALA A 50 -1.68 3.34 4.82
CA ALA A 50 -0.60 3.55 3.84
C ALA A 50 -1.15 3.72 2.42
N ALA A 51 -2.05 2.82 1.99
CA ALA A 51 -2.71 2.93 0.68
C ALA A 51 -3.47 4.25 0.53
N TRP A 52 -4.23 4.66 1.55
CA TRP A 52 -4.94 5.95 1.53
C TRP A 52 -3.98 7.13 1.41
N LYS A 53 -2.88 7.11 2.15
CA LYS A 53 -1.90 8.19 2.10
C LYS A 53 -1.22 8.28 0.73
N LEU A 54 -0.95 7.16 0.07
CA LEU A 54 -0.42 7.16 -1.31
C LEU A 54 -1.37 7.85 -2.29
N VAL A 55 -2.68 7.68 -2.08
CA VAL A 55 -3.72 8.36 -2.86
C VAL A 55 -3.78 9.86 -2.52
N GLU A 56 -3.70 10.22 -1.24
CA GLU A 56 -3.64 11.62 -0.81
C GLU A 56 -2.39 12.35 -1.35
N GLU A 57 -1.26 11.64 -1.44
CA GLU A 57 -0.01 12.16 -2.01
C GLU A 57 -0.01 12.18 -3.56
N GLY A 58 -1.06 11.64 -4.20
CA GLY A 58 -1.18 11.58 -5.66
C GLY A 58 -0.20 10.61 -6.32
N LYS A 59 0.37 9.66 -5.57
CA LYS A 59 1.27 8.62 -6.10
C LYS A 59 0.52 7.39 -6.60
N ALA A 60 -0.71 7.19 -6.12
CA ALA A 60 -1.61 6.13 -6.54
C ALA A 60 -3.04 6.68 -6.64
N GLN A 61 -3.92 5.95 -7.31
CA GLN A 61 -5.35 6.25 -7.34
C GLN A 61 -6.17 4.98 -7.24
N PHE A 62 -7.40 5.13 -6.75
CA PHE A 62 -8.40 4.06 -6.82
C PHE A 62 -9.11 4.13 -8.16
N THR A 63 -9.16 2.99 -8.85
CA THR A 63 -9.99 2.79 -10.03
C THR A 63 -11.47 2.72 -9.65
N ALA A 64 -12.36 2.71 -10.64
CA ALA A 64 -13.79 2.53 -10.43
C ALA A 64 -14.16 1.19 -9.75
N SER A 65 -13.29 0.17 -9.86
CA SER A 65 -13.44 -1.12 -9.20
C SER A 65 -12.79 -1.19 -7.81
N TRP A 66 -12.34 -0.05 -7.26
CA TRP A 66 -11.61 0.05 -5.98
C TRP A 66 -10.25 -0.65 -5.97
N ASP A 67 -9.71 -0.96 -7.14
CA ASP A 67 -8.33 -1.40 -7.30
C ASP A 67 -7.40 -0.20 -7.18
N LEU A 68 -6.24 -0.40 -6.57
CA LEU A 68 -5.20 0.61 -6.46
C LEU A 68 -4.30 0.51 -7.70
N GLU A 69 -4.05 1.63 -8.37
CA GLU A 69 -3.13 1.75 -9.48
C GLU A 69 -2.19 2.94 -9.28
N ILE A 70 -1.08 2.97 -10.02
CA ILE A 70 -0.18 4.13 -10.03
C ILE A 70 -0.78 5.25 -10.87
N CYS A 71 -0.71 6.48 -10.33
CA CYS A 71 -1.05 7.71 -11.05
C CYS A 71 0.00 8.06 -12.12
#